data_AF-A0AAV8ZXP1-F1
#
_entry.id   AF-A0AAV8ZXP1-F1
#
_cell.length_a   1.000
_cell.length_b   1.000
_cell.length_c   1.000
_cell.angle_alpha   90.00
_cell.angle_beta   90.00
_cell.angle_gamma   90.00
#
_symmetry.space_group_name_H-M   'P 1'
#
loop_
_entity.id
_entity.type
_entity.pdbx_description
1 polymer ?
#
loop_
_entity_poly.entity_id
_entity_poly.type
_entity_poly.pdbx_seq_one_letter_code
_entity_poly.pdbx_strand_id
1 'polypeptide(L)'
;MYGNYDGQNRPPRFDLYVGVNFWVTVLFLNASQSFYYEIVHVSRTKNVSVCLVNTGAAWEAPPFISGLELRPLRDANYGGATEDSSLV
;
A
#
# COMPACT_ATOMS: atom_id res chain seq x y z
N MET A 1 3.92 8.65 -7.18
CA MET A 1 4.92 8.57 -8.27
C MET A 1 6.27 8.14 -7.67
N TYR A 2 7.09 7.31 -8.33
CA TYR A 2 8.47 7.03 -7.88
C TYR A 2 9.37 8.25 -8.05
N GLY A 3 9.32 8.90 -9.22
CA GLY A 3 9.96 10.19 -9.46
C GLY A 3 11.47 10.22 -9.33
N ASN A 4 12.12 9.05 -9.29
CA ASN A 4 13.56 8.94 -9.01
C ASN A 4 13.97 9.69 -7.72
N TYR A 5 13.17 9.58 -6.65
CA TYR A 5 13.36 10.36 -5.42
C TYR A 5 14.73 10.14 -4.76
N ASP A 6 15.35 8.99 -5.01
CA ASP A 6 16.65 8.59 -4.47
C ASP A 6 17.81 8.81 -5.46
N GLY A 7 17.53 9.30 -6.67
CA GLY A 7 18.54 9.58 -7.69
C GLY A 7 19.14 8.34 -8.37
N GLN A 8 18.70 7.12 -8.04
CA GLN A 8 19.30 5.89 -8.56
C GLN A 8 18.72 5.41 -9.90
N ASN A 9 17.52 5.89 -10.24
CA ASN A 9 16.75 5.54 -11.42
C ASN A 9 16.51 4.03 -11.53
N ARG A 10 16.13 3.40 -10.42
CA ARG A 10 15.88 1.96 -10.31
C ARG A 10 14.45 1.73 -9.83
N PRO A 11 13.48 1.56 -10.74
CA PRO A 11 12.07 1.41 -10.38
C PRO A 11 11.88 0.28 -9.35
N PRO A 12 11.15 0.52 -8.23
CA PRO A 12 10.97 -0.48 -7.18
C PRO A 12 9.82 -1.45 -7.49
N ARG A 13 9.91 -2.65 -6.89
CA ARG A 13 8.82 -3.62 -6.78
C ARG A 13 8.63 -4.04 -5.32
N PHE A 14 7.40 -3.99 -4.83
CA PHE A 14 7.11 -4.35 -3.45
C PHE A 14 5.64 -4.70 -3.26
N ASP A 15 5.34 -5.42 -2.17
CA ASP A 15 3.97 -5.70 -1.75
C ASP A 15 3.57 -4.79 -0.60
N LEU A 16 2.29 -4.43 -0.58
CA LEU A 16 1.63 -3.73 0.51
C LEU A 16 0.77 -4.70 1.30
N TYR A 17 0.85 -4.59 2.62
CA TYR A 17 0.00 -5.29 3.57
C TYR A 17 -0.62 -4.32 4.55
N VAL A 18 -1.86 -4.61 4.98
CA VAL A 18 -2.52 -3.94 6.10
C VAL A 18 -2.69 -4.96 7.22
N GLY A 19 -1.99 -4.77 8.34
CA GLY A 19 -1.79 -5.80 9.34
C GLY A 19 -1.07 -7.01 8.73
N VAL A 20 -1.69 -8.18 8.81
CA VAL A 20 -1.19 -9.43 8.19
C VAL A 20 -1.80 -9.71 6.82
N ASN A 21 -2.74 -8.87 6.36
CA ASN A 21 -3.50 -9.10 5.14
C ASN A 21 -2.79 -8.48 3.93
N PHE A 22 -2.60 -9.28 2.87
CA PHE A 22 -2.08 -8.78 1.60
C PHE A 22 -3.08 -7.78 1.00
N TRP A 23 -2.56 -6.65 0.56
CA TRP A 23 -3.35 -5.61 -0.11
C TRP A 23 -3.08 -5.61 -1.61
N VAL A 24 -1.84 -5.34 -2.04
CA VAL A 24 -1.51 -5.23 -3.46
C VAL A 24 -0.01 -5.33 -3.72
N THR A 25 0.38 -5.83 -4.90
CA THR A 25 1.75 -5.72 -5.42
C THR A 25 1.88 -4.45 -6.24
N VAL A 26 2.84 -3.61 -5.89
CA VAL A 26 3.21 -2.39 -6.61
C VAL A 26 4.43 -2.69 -7.48
N LEU A 27 4.30 -2.45 -8.78
CA LEU A 27 5.38 -2.65 -9.75
C LEU A 27 5.56 -1.39 -10.58
N PHE A 28 6.69 -0.71 -10.40
CA PHE A 28 7.08 0.40 -11.27
C PHE A 28 7.92 -0.13 -12.44
N LEU A 29 7.51 0.20 -13.66
CA LEU A 29 8.28 -0.04 -14.88
C LEU A 29 9.20 1.15 -15.21
N ASN A 30 8.90 2.35 -14.70
CA ASN A 30 9.71 3.56 -14.87
C ASN A 30 9.40 4.61 -13.79
N ALA A 31 10.21 5.67 -13.75
CA ALA A 31 10.13 6.73 -12.74
C ALA A 31 8.89 7.63 -12.84
N SER A 32 8.26 7.72 -14.02
CA SER A 32 7.11 8.60 -14.25
C SER A 32 5.77 7.96 -13.87
N GLN A 33 5.74 6.66 -13.59
CA GLN A 33 4.52 5.98 -13.18
C GLN A 33 4.03 6.47 -11.81
N SER A 34 2.72 6.57 -11.70
CA SER A 34 2.01 6.94 -10.48
C SER A 34 0.90 5.94 -10.22
N PHE A 35 0.80 5.50 -8.98
CA PHE A 35 -0.26 4.61 -8.51
C PHE A 35 -1.00 5.28 -7.36
N TYR A 36 -2.29 5.03 -7.29
CA TYR A 36 -3.15 5.36 -6.17
C TYR A 36 -3.96 4.10 -5.86
N TYR A 37 -3.86 3.62 -4.63
CA TYR A 37 -4.59 2.45 -4.14
C TYR A 37 -5.43 2.87 -2.96
N GLU A 38 -6.65 2.35 -2.89
CA GLU A 38 -7.58 2.54 -1.78
C GLU A 38 -7.99 1.16 -1.23
N ILE A 39 -8.29 1.11 0.07
CA ILE A 39 -8.77 -0.10 0.75
C ILE A 39 -9.65 0.30 1.93
N VAL A 40 -10.73 -0.45 2.13
CA VAL A 40 -11.51 -0.36 3.37
C VAL A 40 -11.04 -1.44 4.33
N HIS A 41 -10.59 -1.01 5.52
CA HIS A 41 -10.11 -1.91 6.57
C HIS A 41 -10.88 -1.69 7.87
N VAL A 42 -11.37 -2.78 8.45
CA VAL A 42 -11.99 -2.80 9.78
C VAL A 42 -10.91 -3.17 10.79
N SER A 43 -10.55 -2.24 11.69
CA SER A 43 -9.53 -2.49 12.72
C SER A 43 -10.16 -2.84 14.07
N ARG A 44 -9.72 -3.95 14.68
CA ARG A 44 -10.03 -4.34 16.07
C ARG A 44 -9.30 -3.51 17.11
N THR A 45 -8.26 -2.78 16.71
CA THR A 45 -7.39 -2.04 17.64
C THR A 45 -7.35 -0.57 17.26
N LYS A 46 -6.80 0.26 18.15
CA LYS A 46 -6.59 1.69 17.85
C LYS A 46 -5.44 1.96 16.89
N ASN A 47 -4.74 0.91 16.44
CA ASN A 47 -3.60 1.00 15.55
C ASN A 47 -3.93 0.32 14.21
N VAL A 48 -3.36 0.87 13.14
CA VAL A 48 -3.33 0.25 11.82
C VAL A 48 -1.87 0.19 11.41
N SER A 49 -1.40 -0.99 11.05
CA SER A 49 -0.03 -1.20 10.56
C SER A 49 -0.07 -1.38 9.05
N VAL A 50 0.74 -0.63 8.33
CA VAL A 50 0.96 -0.82 6.90
C VAL A 50 2.39 -1.32 6.72
N CYS A 51 2.56 -2.45 6.06
CA CYS A 51 3.86 -3.04 5.80
C CYS A 51 4.20 -2.98 4.32
N LEU A 52 5.43 -2.57 4.02
CA LEU A 52 6.02 -2.54 2.68
C LEU A 52 7.04 -3.67 2.60
N VAL A 53 6.69 -4.74 1.89
CA VAL A 53 7.57 -5.90 1.74
C VAL A 53 8.35 -5.77 0.44
N ASN A 54 9.67 -5.65 0.54
CA ASN A 54 10.52 -5.62 -0.65
C ASN A 54 10.48 -6.98 -1.36
N THR A 55 9.98 -6.98 -2.59
CA THR A 55 9.93 -8.16 -3.47
C THR A 55 10.73 -7.97 -4.75
N GLY A 56 11.40 -6.82 -4.88
CA GLY A 56 12.30 -6.49 -5.97
C GLY A 56 13.65 -7.17 -5.85
N ALA A 57 14.39 -7.19 -6.95
CA ALA A 57 15.77 -7.64 -6.93
C ALA A 57 16.65 -6.70 -6.09
N ALA A 58 17.80 -7.18 -5.61
CA ALA A 58 18.72 -6.40 -4.78
C ALA A 58 19.24 -5.11 -5.43
N TRP A 59 19.11 -4.98 -6.75
CA TRP A 59 19.47 -3.77 -7.48
C TRP A 59 18.31 -2.78 -7.62
N GLU A 60 17.05 -3.16 -7.43
CA GLU A 60 15.90 -2.24 -7.47
C GLU A 60 15.89 -1.30 -6.25
N ALA A 61 15.23 -0.14 -6.35
CA ALA A 61 15.12 0.78 -5.23
C ALA A 61 14.31 0.16 -4.07
N PRO A 62 14.53 0.63 -2.83
CA PRO A 62 13.70 0.20 -1.70
C PRO A 62 12.23 0.62 -1.86
N PRO A 63 11.30 -0.06 -1.18
CA PRO A 63 9.89 0.31 -1.14
C PRO A 63 9.68 1.74 -0.61
N PHE A 64 8.67 2.45 -1.12
CA PHE A 64 8.35 3.81 -0.68
C PHE A 64 6.84 4.10 -0.73
N ILE A 65 6.41 5.10 0.04
CA ILE A 65 5.06 5.71 -0.03
C ILE A 65 5.23 7.21 -0.24
N SER A 66 4.57 7.78 -1.26
CA SER A 66 4.52 9.24 -1.45
C SER A 66 3.43 9.94 -0.61
N GLY A 67 2.39 9.21 -0.22
CA GLY A 67 1.34 9.71 0.67
C GLY A 67 0.49 8.55 1.22
N LEU A 68 0.15 8.63 2.50
CA LEU A 68 -0.74 7.70 3.18
C LEU A 68 -1.84 8.51 3.87
N GLU A 69 -3.08 8.29 3.48
CA GLU A 69 -4.25 8.96 4.05
C GLU A 69 -5.13 7.95 4.77
N LEU A 70 -5.55 8.30 6.00
CA LEU A 70 -6.46 7.51 6.80
C LEU A 70 -7.75 8.30 6.98
N ARG A 71 -8.87 7.75 6.52
CA ARG A 71 -10.19 8.39 6.62
C ARG A 71 -11.10 7.51 7.49
N PRO A 72 -11.51 7.96 8.68
CA PRO A 72 -12.51 7.26 9.46
C PRO A 72 -13.83 7.17 8.70
N LEU A 73 -14.36 5.96 8.54
CA LEU A 73 -15.65 5.71 7.90
C LEU A 73 -16.70 5.45 8.99
N ARG A 74 -17.91 5.98 8.81
CA ARG A 74 -19.06 5.70 9.69
C ARG A 74 -19.71 4.38 9.26
N ASP A 75 -20.07 3.55 10.22
CA ASP A 75 -20.59 2.18 10.02
C ASP A 75 -21.81 2.07 9.10
N ALA A 76 -22.57 3.15 8.92
CA ALA A 76 -23.88 3.15 8.25
C ALA A 76 -23.89 2.72 6.77
N ASN A 77 -22.73 2.63 6.09
CA ASN A 77 -22.64 2.35 4.65
C ASN A 77 -21.94 1.03 4.28
N TYR A 78 -21.38 0.28 5.24
CA TYR A 78 -20.57 -0.92 4.97
C TYR A 78 -21.06 -2.16 5.74
N GLY A 79 -22.38 -2.35 5.84
CA GLY A 79 -23.05 -3.39 6.62
C GLY A 79 -22.78 -4.86 6.24
N GLY A 80 -21.70 -5.14 5.51
CA GLY A 80 -21.24 -6.50 5.18
C GLY A 80 -19.72 -6.65 5.16
N ALA A 81 -18.93 -5.60 5.44
CA ALA A 81 -17.49 -5.72 5.55
C ALA A 81 -17.13 -6.39 6.88
N THR A 82 -16.45 -7.52 6.81
CA THR A 82 -15.90 -8.22 7.99
C THR A 82 -14.39 -8.17 7.93
N GLU A 83 -13.73 -8.44 9.04
CA GLU A 83 -12.28 -8.23 9.18
C GLU A 83 -11.41 -9.08 8.24
N ASP A 84 -11.90 -10.25 7.88
CA ASP A 84 -11.25 -11.16 6.94
C ASP A 84 -11.51 -10.74 5.48
N SER A 85 -12.24 -9.65 5.27
CA SER A 85 -12.66 -9.15 3.97
C SER A 85 -12.49 -7.64 3.92
N SER A 86 -11.25 -7.22 3.68
CA SER A 86 -11.04 -5.88 3.14
C SER A 86 -11.74 -5.76 1.78
N LEU A 87 -12.55 -4.73 1.62
CA LEU A 87 -13.18 -4.42 0.34
C LEU A 87 -12.18 -3.63 -0.50
N VAL A 88 -11.94 -4.11 -1.72
CA VAL A 88 -11.09 -3.50 -2.76
C VAL A 88 -12.00 -2.91 -3.82
#